data_AF-A0A668TD04-F1
#
_entry.id   AF-A0A668TD04-F1
#
_cell.length_a   1.000
_cell.length_b   1.000
_cell.length_c   1.000
_cell.angle_alpha   90.00
_cell.angle_beta   90.00
_cell.angle_gamma   90.00
#
_symmetry.space_group_name_H-M   'P 1'
#
loop_
_entity.id
_entity.type
_entity.pdbx_description
1 polymer ?
#
loop_
_entity_poly.entity_id
_entity_poly.type
_entity_poly.pdbx_seq_one_letter_code
_entity_poly.pdbx_strand_id
1 'polypeptide(L)'
;MFELFCGNQSMSMKLILLYFAATKQGADQYILNTKYMVWAAARDYCRTHYTDLTSLRNDAEYQIVQQVAKGFTAHVGLFRDPWEWTDQTDSSFRYWNTDTIVLPTGNQSCVAMLKVNSGKWGNRTCTETYPFVCECSE
;
A
#
# COMPACT_ATOMS: atom_id res chain seq x y z
N MET A 1 -25.80 -2.75 -15.21
CA MET A 1 -25.46 -1.87 -14.08
C MET A 1 -24.18 -2.43 -13.50
N PHE A 2 -23.10 -1.65 -13.51
CA PHE A 2 -21.70 -2.09 -13.40
C PHE A 2 -21.38 -2.75 -12.04
N GLU A 3 -20.72 -3.90 -12.06
CA GLU A 3 -20.14 -4.58 -10.89
C GLU A 3 -18.67 -4.12 -10.71
N LEU A 4 -18.29 -3.72 -9.49
CA LEU A 4 -16.91 -3.35 -9.13
C LEU A 4 -16.16 -4.60 -8.65
N PHE A 5 -15.54 -5.31 -9.61
CA PHE A 5 -14.59 -6.38 -9.32
C PHE A 5 -13.16 -5.85 -9.21
N CYS A 6 -12.41 -6.34 -8.23
CA CYS A 6 -10.95 -6.42 -8.30
C CYS A 6 -10.59 -7.51 -9.35
N GLY A 7 -10.46 -7.14 -10.63
CA GLY A 7 -10.58 -8.02 -11.83
C GLY A 7 -9.57 -9.19 -11.97
N ASN A 8 -9.62 -10.09 -12.97
CA ASN A 8 -10.46 -10.28 -14.17
C ASN A 8 -10.38 -11.76 -14.62
N GLN A 9 -11.46 -12.57 -14.58
CA GLN A 9 -11.75 -13.68 -15.52
C GLN A 9 -13.21 -14.19 -15.39
N SER A 10 -13.77 -14.51 -16.55
CA SER A 10 -15.16 -14.85 -16.88
C SER A 10 -15.70 -16.15 -16.24
N MET A 11 -16.98 -16.18 -15.83
CA MET A 11 -17.68 -17.44 -15.53
C MET A 11 -19.12 -17.45 -16.06
N SER A 12 -19.43 -18.47 -16.85
CA SER A 12 -20.73 -18.69 -17.49
C SER A 12 -21.78 -19.19 -16.49
N MET A 13 -22.97 -18.60 -16.64
CA MET A 13 -24.22 -18.78 -15.90
C MET A 13 -24.65 -20.25 -15.67
N LYS A 14 -24.87 -20.63 -14.40
CA LYS A 14 -26.07 -21.36 -13.95
C LYS A 14 -26.21 -21.37 -12.42
N LEU A 15 -27.43 -21.05 -12.00
CA LEU A 15 -28.00 -21.00 -10.65
C LEU A 15 -27.37 -21.96 -9.63
N ILE A 16 -26.93 -21.43 -8.48
CA ILE A 16 -27.39 -21.77 -7.11
C ILE A 16 -26.42 -21.10 -6.10
N LEU A 17 -27.01 -20.18 -5.30
CA LEU A 17 -26.70 -19.76 -3.92
C LEU A 17 -25.36 -20.22 -3.31
N LEU A 18 -24.51 -19.24 -2.96
CA LEU A 18 -23.76 -19.05 -1.70
C LEU A 18 -22.65 -18.00 -1.99
N TYR A 19 -22.88 -16.75 -1.58
CA TYR A 19 -21.85 -15.70 -1.66
C TYR A 19 -20.76 -16.01 -0.63
N PHE A 20 -19.70 -16.70 -1.03
CA PHE A 20 -18.46 -16.72 -0.28
C PHE A 20 -17.67 -15.47 -0.66
N ALA A 21 -17.74 -14.44 0.18
CA ALA A 21 -16.72 -13.41 0.27
C ALA A 21 -15.41 -14.09 0.69
N ALA A 22 -14.55 -14.41 -0.28
CA ALA A 22 -13.24 -14.97 0.00
C ALA A 22 -12.34 -13.83 0.48
N THR A 23 -12.17 -13.69 1.79
CA THR A 23 -11.19 -12.76 2.35
C THR A 23 -9.81 -13.18 1.88
N LYS A 24 -9.14 -12.31 1.12
CA LYS A 24 -7.73 -12.51 0.80
C LYS A 24 -6.93 -12.48 2.10
N GLN A 25 -5.93 -13.33 2.26
CA GLN A 25 -5.06 -13.38 3.45
C GLN A 25 -3.59 -13.25 3.02
N GLY A 26 -2.80 -12.51 3.78
CA GLY A 26 -1.36 -12.36 3.54
C GLY A 26 -1.04 -11.69 2.20
N ALA A 27 -0.11 -12.26 1.42
CA ALA A 27 0.41 -11.66 0.18
C ALA A 27 -0.65 -11.35 -0.87
N ASP A 28 -1.73 -12.12 -0.92
CA ASP A 28 -2.76 -11.96 -1.96
C ASP A 28 -3.55 -10.65 -1.81
N GLN A 29 -3.48 -10.00 -0.63
CA GLN A 29 -4.06 -8.69 -0.35
C GLN A 29 -3.28 -7.53 -0.99
N TYR A 30 -2.05 -7.74 -1.46
CA TYR A 30 -1.19 -6.67 -1.97
C TYR A 30 -0.96 -6.79 -3.48
N ILE A 31 -1.14 -5.69 -4.20
CA ILE A 31 -1.09 -5.66 -5.66
C ILE A 31 -0.04 -4.65 -6.11
N LEU A 32 1.08 -5.13 -6.67
CA LEU A 32 2.08 -4.28 -7.31
C LEU A 32 1.57 -3.82 -8.68
N ASN A 33 1.46 -2.50 -8.86
CA ASN A 33 1.27 -1.85 -10.14
C ASN A 33 2.60 -1.26 -10.62
N THR A 34 3.03 -1.64 -11.83
CA THR A 34 4.31 -1.19 -12.42
C THR A 34 4.19 0.10 -13.23
N LYS A 35 3.01 0.72 -13.29
CA LYS A 35 2.85 2.06 -13.88
C LYS A 35 3.53 3.10 -12.99
N TYR A 36 4.29 3.99 -13.61
CA TYR A 36 4.92 5.11 -12.93
C TYR A 36 3.90 6.23 -12.78
N MET A 37 3.52 6.54 -11.55
CA MET A 37 2.57 7.60 -11.22
C MET A 37 3.10 8.44 -10.06
N VAL A 38 2.70 9.70 -9.99
CA VAL A 38 2.92 10.52 -8.79
C VAL A 38 2.06 9.99 -7.65
N TRP A 39 2.51 10.16 -6.41
CA TRP A 39 1.87 9.54 -5.24
C TRP A 39 0.35 9.79 -5.17
N ALA A 40 -0.10 11.02 -5.44
CA ALA A 40 -1.53 11.36 -5.42
C ALA A 40 -2.32 10.58 -6.49
N ALA A 41 -1.79 10.49 -7.72
CA ALA A 41 -2.42 9.75 -8.80
C ALA A 41 -2.39 8.23 -8.55
N ALA A 42 -1.31 7.71 -7.96
CA ALA A 42 -1.21 6.31 -7.54
C ALA A 42 -2.26 5.97 -6.47
N ARG A 43 -2.45 6.84 -5.49
CA ARG A 43 -3.49 6.71 -4.47
C ARG A 43 -4.88 6.72 -5.08
N ASP A 44 -5.16 7.69 -5.93
CA ASP A 44 -6.47 7.81 -6.56
C ASP A 44 -6.73 6.61 -7.48
N TYR A 45 -5.70 6.08 -8.15
CA TYR A 45 -5.78 4.83 -8.90
C TYR A 45 -6.12 3.65 -7.99
N CYS A 46 -5.43 3.48 -6.86
CA CYS A 46 -5.73 2.39 -5.93
C CYS A 46 -7.16 2.48 -5.40
N ARG A 47 -7.65 3.67 -5.03
CA ARG A 47 -9.04 3.86 -4.58
C ARG A 47 -10.08 3.66 -5.67
N THR A 48 -9.70 3.80 -6.94
CA THR A 48 -10.59 3.57 -8.08
C THR A 48 -10.72 2.08 -8.42
N HIS A 49 -9.66 1.30 -8.21
CA HIS A 49 -9.58 -0.09 -8.68
C HIS A 49 -9.47 -1.14 -7.57
N TYR A 50 -9.14 -0.72 -6.35
CA TYR A 50 -8.82 -1.51 -5.16
C TYR A 50 -9.29 -0.75 -3.90
N THR A 51 -8.67 -0.98 -2.74
CA THR A 51 -9.03 -0.27 -1.49
C THR A 51 -8.28 1.07 -1.37
N ASP A 52 -6.95 1.05 -1.23
CA ASP A 52 -6.10 2.26 -1.17
C ASP A 52 -4.63 1.88 -1.46
N LEU A 53 -3.70 2.84 -1.42
CA LEU A 53 -2.28 2.54 -1.26
C LEU A 53 -2.07 1.79 0.07
N THR A 54 -1.23 0.75 0.03
CA THR A 54 -1.02 -0.12 1.19
C THR A 54 -0.40 0.62 2.38
N SER A 55 -0.98 0.46 3.56
CA SER A 55 -0.36 0.88 4.82
C SER A 55 0.57 -0.22 5.35
N LEU A 56 1.66 0.16 6.02
CA LEU A 56 2.64 -0.78 6.57
C LEU A 56 2.64 -0.69 8.09
N ARG A 57 1.70 -1.39 8.72
CA ARG A 57 1.38 -1.25 10.14
C ARG A 57 2.24 -2.15 11.02
N ASN A 58 2.88 -3.18 10.49
CA ASN A 58 3.75 -4.07 11.27
C ASN A 58 4.81 -4.74 10.40
N ASP A 59 5.76 -5.45 11.02
CA ASP A 59 6.86 -6.12 10.31
C ASP A 59 6.35 -7.18 9.34
N ALA A 60 5.32 -7.95 9.70
CA ALA A 60 4.78 -8.98 8.82
C ALA A 60 4.22 -8.39 7.52
N GLU A 61 3.45 -7.30 7.60
CA GLU A 61 2.96 -6.57 6.43
C GLU A 61 4.12 -6.01 5.59
N TYR A 62 5.14 -5.46 6.24
CA TYR A 62 6.34 -4.96 5.56
C TYR A 62 7.08 -6.05 4.78
N GLN A 63 7.35 -7.21 5.40
CA GLN A 63 8.05 -8.31 4.75
C GLN A 63 7.27 -8.82 3.53
N ILE A 64 5.94 -8.90 3.65
CA ILE A 64 5.07 -9.33 2.55
C ILE A 64 5.11 -8.30 1.42
N VAL A 65 4.91 -7.01 1.71
CA VAL A 65 4.92 -5.95 0.70
C VAL A 65 6.30 -5.82 0.03
N GLN A 66 7.39 -6.03 0.77
CA GLN A 66 8.74 -6.05 0.22
C GLN A 66 8.91 -7.16 -0.83
N GLN A 67 8.38 -8.36 -0.57
CA GLN A 67 8.39 -9.47 -1.52
C GLN A 67 7.53 -9.17 -2.76
N VAL A 68 6.32 -8.64 -2.54
CA VAL A 68 5.37 -8.26 -3.60
C VAL A 68 5.95 -7.18 -4.52
N ALA A 69 6.70 -6.23 -3.96
CA ALA A 69 7.33 -5.15 -4.72
C ALA A 69 8.51 -5.60 -5.59
N LYS A 70 9.02 -6.83 -5.46
CA LYS A 70 10.03 -7.43 -6.35
C LYS A 70 11.26 -6.55 -6.61
N GLY A 71 11.70 -5.81 -5.59
CA GLY A 71 12.86 -4.92 -5.67
C GLY A 71 12.64 -3.60 -6.42
N PHE A 72 11.40 -3.25 -6.76
CA PHE A 72 11.05 -1.91 -7.22
C PHE A 72 11.02 -0.94 -6.04
N THR A 73 11.40 0.32 -6.31
CA THR A 73 10.98 1.43 -5.44
C THR A 73 9.49 1.65 -5.70
N ALA A 74 8.67 1.58 -4.65
CA ALA A 74 7.23 1.64 -4.79
C ALA A 74 6.60 2.66 -3.84
N HIS A 75 5.61 3.42 -4.31
CA HIS A 75 4.75 4.22 -3.45
C HIS A 75 3.92 3.29 -2.56
N VAL A 76 3.86 3.68 -1.29
CA VAL A 76 3.03 3.07 -0.24
C VAL A 76 2.21 4.17 0.43
N GLY A 77 1.17 3.76 1.14
CA GLY A 77 0.31 4.65 1.91
C GLY A 77 1.10 5.28 3.06
N LEU A 78 0.92 6.57 3.24
CA LEU A 78 1.43 7.25 4.42
C LEU A 78 0.55 6.86 5.60
N PHE A 79 1.03 5.97 6.47
CA PHE A 79 0.45 5.81 7.79
C PHE A 79 0.72 7.08 8.59
N ARG A 80 -0.26 8.00 8.62
CA ARG A 80 -0.25 9.12 9.56
C ARG A 80 -0.88 8.62 10.83
N ASP A 81 -0.07 8.46 11.86
CA ASP A 81 -0.51 8.15 13.21
C ASP A 81 -0.79 9.49 13.92
N PRO A 82 -2.06 9.91 14.10
CA PRO A 82 -2.38 11.17 14.77
C PRO A 82 -2.53 11.03 16.29
N TRP A 83 -2.34 9.82 16.86
CA TRP A 83 -2.65 9.50 18.24
C TRP A 83 -1.46 8.82 18.94
N GLU A 84 -1.15 9.27 20.16
CA GLU A 84 -0.34 8.50 21.10
C GLU A 84 -1.27 7.76 22.08
N TRP A 85 -0.96 6.50 22.34
CA TRP A 85 -1.67 5.67 23.29
C TRP A 85 -1.26 6.01 24.74
N THR A 86 -2.23 6.19 25.63
CA THR A 86 -1.99 6.38 27.07
C THR A 86 -1.63 5.09 27.81
N ASP A 87 -1.82 3.93 27.18
CA ASP A 87 -1.34 2.60 27.58
C ASP A 87 -0.13 2.11 26.75
N GLN A 88 0.38 2.97 25.87
CA GLN A 88 1.63 2.86 25.09
C GLN A 88 1.69 1.86 23.91
N THR A 89 0.58 1.41 23.32
CA THR A 89 0.67 0.59 22.08
C THR A 89 -0.40 0.91 21.02
N ASP A 90 0.03 1.48 19.90
CA ASP A 90 -0.20 0.95 18.55
C ASP A 90 1.13 1.10 17.81
N SER A 91 1.36 0.17 16.89
CA SER A 91 2.63 -0.07 16.21
C SER A 91 3.63 1.09 16.11
N SER A 92 4.77 0.90 16.77
CA SER A 92 6.01 1.66 16.62
C SER A 92 6.82 1.26 15.38
N PHE A 93 6.27 0.43 14.48
CA PHE A 93 7.01 -0.06 13.33
C PHE A 93 7.32 1.10 12.38
N ARG A 94 8.61 1.43 12.31
CA ARG A 94 9.14 2.52 11.51
C ARG A 94 10.38 1.98 10.82
N TYR A 95 10.23 1.51 9.60
CA TYR A 95 11.36 1.00 8.81
C TYR A 95 12.05 2.13 8.03
N TRP A 96 12.15 3.32 8.64
CA TRP A 96 12.78 4.48 8.00
C TRP A 96 14.26 4.24 7.71
N ASN A 97 14.72 4.78 6.59
CA ASN A 97 16.15 4.94 6.36
C ASN A 97 16.73 5.90 7.41
N THR A 98 17.93 5.61 7.92
CA THR A 98 18.55 6.31 9.05
C THR A 98 18.74 7.81 8.83
N ASP A 99 18.78 8.24 7.56
CA ASP A 99 19.00 9.63 7.17
C ASP A 99 17.67 10.38 6.89
N THR A 100 16.52 9.78 7.20
CA THR A 100 15.21 10.36 6.88
C THR A 100 14.72 11.26 8.01
N ILE A 101 14.72 12.57 7.77
CA ILE A 101 14.06 13.53 8.66
C ILE A 101 12.56 13.54 8.35
N VAL A 102 11.75 12.95 9.22
CA VAL A 102 10.28 13.01 9.15
C VAL A 102 9.84 14.31 9.80
N LEU A 103 9.75 15.39 9.02
CA LEU A 103 9.23 16.67 9.53
C LEU A 103 7.69 16.61 9.55
N PRO A 104 7.04 16.92 10.69
CA PRO A 104 5.57 16.94 10.79
C PRO A 104 4.89 17.98 9.88
N THR A 105 5.65 18.93 9.33
CA THR A 105 5.13 20.18 8.75
C THR A 105 5.55 20.46 7.31
N GLY A 106 6.04 19.46 6.56
CA GLY A 106 6.36 19.63 5.13
C GLY A 106 5.23 19.16 4.22
N ASN A 107 4.44 20.07 3.66
CA ASN A 107 3.32 19.80 2.73
C ASN A 107 3.70 19.10 1.40
N GLN A 108 4.94 18.62 1.23
CA GLN A 108 5.46 18.09 -0.05
C GLN A 108 6.28 16.80 0.10
N SER A 109 6.27 16.17 1.28
CA SER A 109 6.99 14.90 1.51
C SER A 109 6.04 13.71 1.40
N CYS A 110 6.31 12.83 0.44
CA CYS A 110 5.63 11.55 0.25
C CYS A 110 6.57 10.40 0.65
N VAL A 111 6.01 9.22 0.91
CA VAL A 111 6.78 8.05 1.36
C VAL A 111 6.85 7.02 0.24
N ALA A 112 8.03 6.43 0.09
CA ALA A 112 8.27 5.31 -0.79
C ALA A 112 9.16 4.27 -0.11
N MET A 113 8.94 3.01 -0.44
CA MET A 113 9.86 1.93 -0.11
C MET A 113 11.05 1.99 -1.05
N LEU A 114 12.27 2.11 -0.53
CA LEU A 114 13.46 2.33 -1.35
C LEU A 114 14.07 1.02 -1.85
N LYS A 115 14.46 0.96 -3.13
CA LYS A 115 15.27 -0.15 -3.66
C LYS A 115 16.62 -0.27 -2.97
N VAL A 116 17.24 0.86 -2.66
CA VAL A 116 18.45 0.94 -1.85
C VAL A 116 18.10 0.84 -0.36
N ASN A 117 19.08 0.50 0.49
CA ASN A 117 18.87 0.40 1.95
C ASN A 117 17.85 -0.68 2.35
N SER A 118 17.84 -1.81 1.64
CA SER A 118 17.08 -3.02 2.00
C SER A 118 15.58 -2.82 2.17
N GLY A 119 14.95 -1.97 1.35
CA GLY A 119 13.50 -1.71 1.44
C GLY A 119 13.11 -0.67 2.50
N LYS A 120 14.07 -0.04 3.18
CA LYS A 120 13.76 1.03 4.13
C LYS A 120 12.95 2.15 3.48
N TRP A 121 12.06 2.74 4.27
CA TRP A 121 11.20 3.83 3.84
C TRP A 121 12.02 5.12 3.73
N GLY A 122 11.71 5.92 2.74
CA GLY A 122 12.34 7.22 2.57
C GLY A 122 11.32 8.28 2.19
N ASN A 123 11.60 9.51 2.61
CA ASN A 123 10.91 10.68 2.12
C ASN A 123 11.34 10.96 0.67
N ARG A 124 10.36 11.21 -0.20
CA ARG A 124 10.50 11.58 -1.60
C ARG A 124 9.65 12.79 -1.92
N THR A 125 10.02 13.54 -2.95
CA THR A 125 9.16 14.62 -3.43
C THR A 125 7.89 13.99 -4.02
N CYS A 126 6.72 14.47 -3.62
CA CYS A 126 5.43 13.95 -4.08
C CYS A 126 5.20 14.04 -5.61
N THR A 127 6.05 14.79 -6.33
CA THR A 127 6.04 14.94 -7.79
C THR A 127 6.88 13.88 -8.51
N GLU A 128 7.71 13.11 -7.79
CA GLU A 128 8.41 11.97 -8.36
C GLU A 128 7.42 10.86 -8.71
N THR A 129 7.74 10.06 -9.74
CA THR A 129 6.87 8.97 -10.21
C THR A 129 7.51 7.62 -9.91
N TYR A 130 6.74 6.70 -9.34
CA TYR A 130 7.19 5.33 -9.05
C TYR A 130 6.07 4.31 -9.31
N PRO A 131 6.41 3.02 -9.48
CA PRO A 131 5.50 1.90 -9.23
C PRO A 131 4.82 2.03 -7.85
N PHE A 132 3.74 1.32 -7.61
CA PHE A 132 3.00 1.45 -6.35
C PHE A 132 2.30 0.15 -5.94
N VAL A 133 2.10 -0.02 -4.62
CA VAL A 133 1.43 -1.20 -4.07
C VAL A 133 0.08 -0.79 -3.49
N CYS A 134 -0.98 -1.37 -4.04
CA CYS A 134 -2.33 -1.20 -3.51
C CYS A 134 -2.66 -2.33 -2.53
N GLU A 135 -3.46 -2.03 -1.52
CA GLU A 135 -4.11 -3.02 -0.65
C GLU A 135 -5.51 -3.32 -1.21
N CYS A 136 -5.89 -4.59 -1.13
CA CYS A 136 -7.22 -5.09 -1.44
C CYS A 136 -7.70 -5.88 -0.23
N SER A 137 -8.38 -5.18 0.68
CA SER A 137 -9.10 -5.73 1.81
C SER A 137 -10.59 -5.49 1.61
N GLU A 138 -11.41 -6.52 1.80
CA GLU A 138 -12.87 -6.36 1.99
C GLU A 138 -13.18 -5.80 3.38
#